data_AF-A0A5D3AAA3-F1
#
_entry.id   AF-A0A5D3AAA3-F1
#
_cell.length_a   1.000
_cell.length_b   1.000
_cell.length_c   1.000
_cell.angle_alpha   90.00
_cell.angle_beta   90.00
_cell.angle_gamma   90.00
#
_symmetry.space_group_name_H-M   'P 1'
#
loop_
_entity.id
_entity.type
_entity.pdbx_description
1 polymer ?
#
loop_
_entity_poly.entity_id
_entity_poly.type
_entity_poly.pdbx_seq_one_letter_code
_entity_poly.pdbx_strand_id
1 'polypeptide(L)'
;MQPNMDNNIRVACLPSGEAFKLFEEKVGSETLQMHPDIHNIAEAVVEECAGLPLALITIGRAMASKKTSREWEYAIEVLRQSAASVFPGVGKEMYLKLKFSYDCLPDERLRSCFLYCSLYPEDHLIEKDELVDCWIGEGLLDEHTNLSSARNQGHFIIGSLIDACLLEKEDNHRVKMHDVIRDMALWIAGESEKENFFVKSGVQLKEQPKAKKWEEVTRMSLMDNQIKNLTEILECPNLQTLFLGSNDLKE
;
A
#
# COMPACT_ATOMS: atom_id res chain seq x y z
N MET A 1 35.81 4.34 -8.47
CA MET A 1 34.77 5.32 -8.83
C MET A 1 33.66 5.16 -7.80
N GLN A 2 33.46 6.16 -6.94
CA GLN A 2 32.33 6.20 -6.02
C GLN A 2 31.06 6.52 -6.85
N PRO A 3 29.92 5.84 -6.63
CA PRO A 3 28.67 6.26 -7.23
C PRO A 3 28.15 7.49 -6.49
N ASN A 4 27.82 8.52 -7.27
CA ASN A 4 27.11 9.72 -6.82
C ASN A 4 25.73 9.29 -6.29
N MET A 5 25.51 9.37 -4.97
CA MET A 5 24.17 9.47 -4.39
C MET A 5 23.68 10.91 -4.59
N ASP A 6 22.36 11.08 -4.65
CA ASP A 6 21.61 12.33 -4.80
C ASP A 6 21.32 12.82 -6.23
N ASN A 7 20.68 11.97 -7.03
CA ASN A 7 19.68 12.48 -7.98
C ASN A 7 18.29 12.43 -7.31
N ASN A 8 18.05 13.33 -6.36
CA ASN A 8 16.70 13.59 -5.86
C ASN A 8 15.88 14.22 -6.99
N ILE A 9 15.23 13.39 -7.81
CA ILE A 9 14.19 13.85 -8.74
C ILE A 9 13.02 14.30 -7.87
N ARG A 10 12.90 15.62 -7.67
CA ARG A 10 11.69 16.19 -7.06
C ARG A 10 10.53 15.92 -8.02
N VAL A 11 9.61 15.06 -7.61
CA VAL A 11 8.31 14.95 -8.29
C VAL A 11 7.66 16.33 -8.23
N ALA A 12 7.49 16.96 -9.39
CA ALA A 12 6.87 18.27 -9.47
C ALA A 12 5.37 18.14 -9.19
N CYS A 13 4.85 19.01 -8.32
CA CYS A 13 3.41 19.16 -8.16
C CYS A 13 2.79 19.66 -9.46
N LEU A 14 1.65 19.10 -9.83
CA LEU A 14 0.88 19.54 -10.98
C LEU A 14 0.28 20.93 -10.70
N PRO A 15 0.29 21.83 -11.69
CA PRO A 15 -0.50 23.05 -11.65
C PRO A 15 -1.99 22.73 -11.44
N SER A 16 -2.74 23.63 -10.80
CA SER A 16 -4.16 23.43 -10.43
C SER A 16 -5.03 22.85 -11.56
N GLY A 17 -4.89 23.38 -12.80
CA GLY A 17 -5.67 22.87 -13.93
C GLY A 17 -5.31 21.43 -14.35
N GLU A 18 -4.02 21.07 -14.34
CA GLU A 18 -3.58 19.70 -14.63
C GLU A 18 -3.93 18.74 -13.49
N ALA A 19 -3.84 19.22 -12.25
CA ALA A 19 -4.22 18.46 -11.06
C ALA A 19 -5.70 18.08 -11.07
N PHE A 20 -6.59 19.05 -11.34
CA PHE A 20 -8.03 18.79 -11.43
C PHE A 20 -8.35 17.84 -12.58
N LYS A 21 -7.71 18.03 -13.74
CA LYS A 21 -7.90 17.13 -14.88
C LYS A 21 -7.50 15.69 -14.55
N LEU A 22 -6.35 15.48 -13.92
CA LEU A 22 -5.91 14.15 -13.49
C LEU A 22 -6.89 13.54 -12.48
N PHE A 23 -7.40 14.34 -11.53
CA PHE A 23 -8.40 13.88 -10.57
C PHE A 23 -9.71 13.47 -11.24
N GLU A 24 -10.22 14.29 -12.17
CA GLU A 24 -11.41 13.99 -12.96
C GLU A 24 -11.24 12.70 -13.77
N GLU A 25 -10.09 12.48 -14.40
CA GLU A 25 -9.79 11.24 -15.12
C GLU A 25 -9.89 9.99 -14.22
N LYS A 26 -9.62 10.13 -12.92
CA LYS A 26 -9.64 9.00 -11.97
C LYS A 26 -11.01 8.80 -11.33
N VAL A 27 -11.73 9.88 -11.04
CA VAL A 27 -13.11 9.86 -10.52
C VAL A 27 -14.12 9.44 -11.59
N GLY A 28 -13.90 9.87 -12.84
CA GLY A 28 -14.82 9.76 -13.96
C GLY A 28 -15.78 10.94 -14.04
N SER A 29 -15.87 11.56 -15.23
CA SER A 29 -16.71 12.74 -15.46
C SER A 29 -18.20 12.50 -15.16
N GLU A 30 -18.70 11.28 -15.38
CA GLU A 30 -20.08 10.91 -15.03
C GLU A 30 -20.37 11.10 -13.54
N THR A 31 -19.46 10.67 -12.66
CA THR A 31 -19.58 10.82 -11.21
C THR A 31 -19.60 12.31 -10.80
N LEU A 32 -18.73 13.12 -11.41
CA LEU A 32 -18.66 14.55 -11.11
C LEU A 32 -19.90 15.32 -11.58
N GLN A 33 -20.56 14.85 -12.63
CA GLN A 33 -21.76 15.48 -13.20
C GLN A 33 -23.06 15.04 -12.50
N MET A 34 -23.01 14.11 -11.54
CA MET A 34 -24.20 13.63 -10.84
C MET A 34 -24.92 14.72 -10.05
N HIS A 35 -24.18 15.71 -9.52
CA HIS A 35 -24.75 16.82 -8.76
C HIS A 35 -23.83 18.06 -8.81
N PRO A 36 -24.36 19.29 -8.92
CA PRO A 36 -23.52 20.51 -8.93
C PRO A 36 -22.59 20.64 -7.73
N ASP A 37 -23.07 20.28 -6.53
CA ASP A 37 -22.26 20.35 -5.30
C ASP A 37 -21.05 19.40 -5.32
N ILE A 38 -21.13 18.27 -6.04
CA ILE A 38 -20.01 17.32 -6.16
C ILE A 38 -18.82 17.99 -6.84
N HIS A 39 -19.06 18.84 -7.85
CA HIS A 39 -17.98 19.56 -8.52
C HIS A 39 -17.23 20.50 -7.58
N ASN A 40 -17.97 21.27 -6.76
CA ASN A 40 -17.36 22.18 -5.77
C ASN A 40 -16.57 21.40 -4.71
N ILE A 41 -17.07 20.24 -4.27
CA ILE A 41 -16.35 19.38 -3.32
C ILE A 41 -15.11 18.77 -3.98
N ALA A 42 -15.18 18.39 -5.25
CA ALA A 42 -14.04 17.85 -6.00
C ALA A 42 -12.88 18.86 -6.08
N GLU A 43 -13.15 20.14 -6.31
CA GLU A 43 -12.11 21.19 -6.28
C GLU A 43 -11.41 21.22 -4.91
N ALA A 44 -12.19 21.20 -3.83
CA ALA A 44 -11.64 21.18 -2.48
C ALA A 44 -10.81 19.90 -2.19
N VAL A 45 -11.22 18.72 -2.69
CA VAL A 45 -10.42 17.49 -2.57
C VAL A 45 -9.09 17.61 -3.34
N VAL A 46 -9.10 18.21 -4.53
CA VAL A 46 -7.89 18.45 -5.33
C VAL A 46 -6.92 19.39 -4.61
N GLU A 47 -7.43 20.41 -3.93
CA GLU A 47 -6.63 21.29 -3.08
C GLU A 47 -5.96 20.52 -1.94
N GLU A 48 -6.69 19.62 -1.26
CA GLU A 48 -6.11 18.76 -0.20
C GLU A 48 -4.98 17.86 -0.74
N CYS A 49 -5.03 17.48 -2.03
CA CYS A 49 -3.98 16.69 -2.68
C CYS A 49 -2.70 17.48 -2.99
N ALA A 50 -2.71 18.82 -2.86
CA ALA A 50 -1.57 19.72 -3.06
C ALA A 50 -0.81 19.51 -4.39
N GLY A 51 -1.52 19.12 -5.44
CA GLY A 51 -0.96 18.85 -6.77
C GLY A 51 -0.08 17.60 -6.86
N LEU A 52 -0.03 16.75 -5.83
CA LEU A 52 0.76 15.51 -5.86
C LEU A 52 0.07 14.46 -6.74
N PRO A 53 0.68 13.97 -7.83
CA PRO A 53 0.04 13.02 -8.76
C PRO A 53 -0.48 11.76 -8.07
N LEU A 54 0.34 11.15 -7.19
CA LEU A 54 -0.05 9.94 -6.48
C LEU A 54 -1.30 10.16 -5.61
N ALA A 55 -1.36 11.26 -4.86
CA ALA A 55 -2.50 11.59 -4.01
C ALA A 55 -3.77 11.84 -4.85
N LEU A 56 -3.66 12.60 -5.94
CA LEU A 56 -4.77 12.84 -6.87
C LEU A 56 -5.31 11.54 -7.44
N ILE A 57 -4.42 10.60 -7.79
CA ILE A 57 -4.79 9.31 -8.35
C ILE A 57 -5.49 8.44 -7.32
N THR A 58 -4.88 8.19 -6.17
CA THR A 58 -5.43 7.25 -5.18
C THR A 58 -6.68 7.81 -4.51
N ILE A 59 -6.73 9.10 -4.20
CA ILE A 59 -7.89 9.74 -3.58
C ILE A 59 -9.00 9.86 -4.62
N GLY A 60 -8.69 10.25 -5.86
CA GLY A 60 -9.67 10.29 -6.95
C GLY A 60 -10.38 8.94 -7.16
N ARG A 61 -9.62 7.83 -7.14
CA ARG A 61 -10.22 6.49 -7.21
C ARG A 61 -11.09 6.15 -6.01
N ALA A 62 -10.67 6.51 -4.80
CA ALA A 62 -11.48 6.33 -3.60
C ALA A 62 -12.81 7.12 -3.68
N MET A 63 -12.76 8.35 -4.21
CA MET A 63 -13.93 9.21 -4.41
C MET A 63 -14.88 8.70 -5.51
N ALA A 64 -14.39 7.99 -6.53
CA ALA A 64 -15.21 7.41 -7.61
C ALA A 64 -16.34 6.47 -7.11
N SER A 65 -16.15 5.88 -5.93
CA SER A 65 -17.15 5.02 -5.28
C SER A 65 -18.35 5.80 -4.72
N LYS A 66 -18.21 7.10 -4.47
CA LYS A 66 -19.22 7.95 -3.81
C LYS A 66 -20.26 8.43 -4.81
N LYS A 67 -21.54 8.20 -4.52
CA LYS A 67 -22.66 8.40 -5.44
C LYS A 67 -23.57 9.57 -5.07
N THR A 68 -23.42 10.14 -3.88
CA THR A 68 -24.26 11.26 -3.41
C THR A 68 -23.42 12.42 -2.92
N SER A 69 -23.95 13.65 -2.99
CA SER A 69 -23.23 14.83 -2.46
C SER A 69 -22.86 14.67 -0.98
N ARG A 70 -23.75 14.07 -0.17
CA ARG A 70 -23.49 13.79 1.25
C ARG A 70 -22.35 12.81 1.48
N GLU A 71 -22.21 11.79 0.63
CA GLU A 71 -21.06 10.88 0.69
C GLU A 71 -19.75 11.59 0.36
N TRP A 72 -19.78 12.54 -0.59
CA TRP A 72 -18.65 13.40 -0.92
C TRP A 72 -18.29 14.36 0.21
N GLU A 73 -19.30 15.01 0.82
CA GLU A 73 -19.13 15.90 1.99
C GLU A 73 -18.47 15.15 3.16
N TYR A 74 -19.00 13.97 3.51
CA TYR A 74 -18.43 13.18 4.59
C TYR A 74 -17.00 12.70 4.26
N ALA A 75 -16.75 12.31 3.01
CA ALA A 75 -15.43 11.87 2.58
C ALA A 75 -14.36 12.97 2.73
N ILE A 76 -14.66 14.22 2.32
CA ILE A 76 -13.71 15.33 2.49
C ILE A 76 -13.52 15.72 3.96
N GLU A 77 -14.55 15.59 4.80
CA GLU A 77 -14.40 15.78 6.26
C GLU A 77 -13.39 14.79 6.85
N VAL A 78 -13.52 13.49 6.50
CA VAL A 78 -12.58 12.45 6.95
C VAL A 78 -11.16 12.73 6.44
N LEU A 79 -11.02 13.11 5.17
CA LEU A 79 -9.72 13.45 4.57
C LEU A 79 -9.05 14.64 5.29
N ARG A 80 -9.82 15.67 5.65
CA ARG A 80 -9.31 16.83 6.40
C ARG A 80 -8.94 16.50 7.83
N GLN A 81 -9.72 15.65 8.49
CA GLN A 81 -9.41 15.19 9.84
C GLN A 81 -8.10 14.39 9.88
N SER A 82 -7.85 13.54 8.88
CA SER A 82 -6.58 12.81 8.80
C SER A 82 -5.40 13.74 8.56
N ALA A 83 -5.58 14.83 7.81
CA ALA A 83 -4.56 15.85 7.61
C ALA A 83 -4.31 16.74 8.85
N ALA A 84 -5.24 16.81 9.81
CA ALA A 84 -5.12 17.67 11.00
C ALA A 84 -4.42 16.99 12.20
N SER A 85 -4.23 15.68 12.19
CA SER A 85 -3.62 14.91 13.30
C SER A 85 -2.08 14.97 13.34
N VAL A 86 -1.47 15.98 12.71
CA VAL A 86 -0.01 16.10 12.54
C VAL A 86 0.71 16.30 13.87
N PHE A 87 1.45 15.29 14.30
CA PHE A 87 2.54 15.43 15.26
C PHE A 87 3.81 15.91 14.53
N PRO A 88 4.67 16.76 15.13
CA PRO A 88 5.86 17.28 14.44
C PRO A 88 6.84 16.16 14.07
N GLY A 89 7.05 15.94 12.77
CA GLY A 89 7.96 14.93 12.23
C GLY A 89 7.77 14.78 10.72
N VAL A 90 8.55 15.55 9.96
CA VAL A 90 8.48 15.69 8.49
C VAL A 90 8.50 14.32 7.79
N GLY A 91 7.42 13.99 7.06
CA GLY A 91 7.32 12.82 6.18
C GLY A 91 5.98 12.07 6.22
N LYS A 92 5.23 12.13 7.33
CA LYS A 92 4.01 11.31 7.52
C LYS A 92 2.69 11.95 7.07
N GLU A 93 2.68 13.25 6.81
CA GLU A 93 1.47 13.97 6.37
C GLU A 93 0.89 13.37 5.08
N MET A 94 1.76 12.92 4.18
CA MET A 94 1.34 12.25 2.95
C MET A 94 0.68 10.89 3.24
N TYR A 95 1.20 10.11 4.19
CA TYR A 95 0.64 8.80 4.54
C TYR A 95 -0.75 8.95 5.13
N LEU A 96 -1.00 9.97 5.94
CA LEU A 96 -2.33 10.26 6.49
C LEU A 96 -3.36 10.57 5.40
N LYS A 97 -2.95 11.29 4.35
CA LYS A 97 -3.81 11.58 3.19
C LYS A 97 -4.06 10.34 2.34
N LEU A 98 -3.01 9.57 2.03
CA LEU A 98 -3.12 8.35 1.24
C LEU A 98 -3.89 7.24 1.98
N LYS A 99 -3.83 7.21 3.32
CA LYS A 99 -4.58 6.28 4.17
C LYS A 99 -6.09 6.37 3.92
N PHE A 100 -6.59 7.53 3.49
CA PHE A 100 -7.97 7.67 3.06
C PHE A 100 -8.38 6.64 2.01
N SER A 101 -7.52 6.34 1.03
CA SER A 101 -7.78 5.32 0.01
C SER A 101 -7.82 3.91 0.59
N TYR A 102 -6.95 3.61 1.56
CA TYR A 102 -6.98 2.36 2.33
C TYR A 102 -8.26 2.23 3.17
N ASP A 103 -8.67 3.30 3.86
CA ASP A 103 -9.88 3.32 4.68
C ASP A 103 -11.17 3.20 3.86
N CYS A 104 -11.12 3.55 2.58
CA CYS A 104 -12.21 3.34 1.64
C CYS A 104 -12.29 1.90 1.11
N LEU A 105 -11.33 1.01 1.41
CA LEU A 105 -11.46 -0.41 1.08
C LEU A 105 -12.63 -1.01 1.86
N PRO A 106 -13.54 -1.74 1.17
CA PRO A 106 -14.85 -2.11 1.72
C PRO A 106 -14.82 -3.20 2.79
N ASP A 107 -13.77 -4.03 2.81
CA ASP A 107 -13.65 -5.14 3.76
C ASP A 107 -12.22 -5.27 4.33
N GLU A 108 -12.14 -5.90 5.50
CA GLU A 108 -10.88 -6.14 6.21
C GLU A 108 -9.94 -7.06 5.42
N ARG A 109 -10.49 -7.93 4.56
CA ARG A 109 -9.71 -8.88 3.79
C ARG A 109 -8.84 -8.18 2.74
N LEU A 110 -9.43 -7.25 1.99
CA LEU A 110 -8.72 -6.37 1.06
C LEU A 110 -7.63 -5.59 1.77
N ARG A 111 -7.93 -5.09 2.98
CA ARG A 111 -6.98 -4.35 3.81
C ARG A 111 -5.81 -5.21 4.25
N SER A 112 -6.04 -6.39 4.83
CA SER A 112 -4.98 -7.31 5.23
C SER A 112 -4.16 -7.81 4.04
N CYS A 113 -4.80 -8.11 2.90
CA CYS A 113 -4.10 -8.50 1.67
C CYS A 113 -3.22 -7.35 1.12
N PHE A 114 -3.72 -6.11 1.16
CA PHE A 114 -2.95 -4.92 0.82
C PHE A 114 -1.73 -4.75 1.74
N LEU A 115 -1.92 -4.83 3.06
CA LEU A 115 -0.81 -4.72 4.01
C LEU A 115 0.22 -5.83 3.77
N TYR A 116 -0.22 -7.06 3.50
CA TYR A 116 0.68 -8.19 3.21
C TYR A 116 1.60 -7.92 2.01
N CYS A 117 1.13 -7.24 0.97
CA CYS A 117 1.97 -6.87 -0.18
C CYS A 117 3.18 -6.00 0.21
N SER A 118 3.12 -5.27 1.32
CA SER A 118 4.25 -4.43 1.78
C SER A 118 5.46 -5.23 2.28
N LEU A 119 5.32 -6.55 2.46
CA LEU A 119 6.45 -7.45 2.74
C LEU A 119 7.43 -7.53 1.58
N TYR A 120 6.96 -7.32 0.34
CA TYR A 120 7.83 -7.31 -0.83
C TYR A 120 8.70 -6.04 -0.84
N PRO A 121 9.91 -6.09 -1.45
CA PRO A 121 10.77 -4.93 -1.62
C PRO A 121 10.11 -3.80 -2.42
N GLU A 122 10.69 -2.60 -2.34
CA GLU A 122 10.30 -1.45 -3.17
C GLU A 122 10.41 -1.80 -4.65
N ASP A 123 9.40 -1.40 -5.43
CA ASP A 123 9.29 -1.66 -6.89
C ASP A 123 9.44 -3.13 -7.31
N HIS A 124 9.32 -4.07 -6.37
CA HIS A 124 9.43 -5.49 -6.67
C HIS A 124 8.25 -5.96 -7.54
N LEU A 125 8.57 -6.72 -8.58
CA LEU A 125 7.55 -7.32 -9.44
C LEU A 125 7.04 -8.61 -8.80
N ILE A 126 5.81 -8.57 -8.32
CA ILE A 126 5.16 -9.67 -7.61
C ILE A 126 4.34 -10.49 -8.60
N GLU A 127 4.63 -11.79 -8.72
CA GLU A 127 3.80 -12.72 -9.47
C GLU A 127 2.44 -12.89 -8.78
N LYS A 128 1.35 -12.69 -9.53
CA LYS A 128 -0.02 -12.70 -8.98
C LYS A 128 -0.38 -14.06 -8.39
N ASP A 129 -0.03 -15.14 -9.06
CA ASP A 129 -0.35 -16.50 -8.60
C ASP A 129 0.38 -16.84 -7.30
N GLU A 130 1.66 -16.44 -7.19
CA GLU A 130 2.47 -16.64 -5.98
C GLU A 130 1.92 -15.81 -4.81
N LEU A 131 1.57 -14.54 -5.05
CA LEU A 131 0.94 -13.69 -4.04
C LEU A 131 -0.37 -14.28 -3.51
N VAL A 132 -1.20 -14.81 -4.41
CA VAL A 132 -2.45 -15.47 -4.04
C VAL A 132 -2.20 -16.73 -3.23
N ASP A 133 -1.24 -17.56 -3.63
CA ASP A 133 -0.87 -18.76 -2.88
C ASP A 133 -0.31 -18.41 -1.48
N CYS A 134 0.43 -17.29 -1.35
CA CYS A 134 0.83 -16.76 -0.03
C CYS A 134 -0.38 -16.35 0.82
N TRP A 135 -1.35 -15.60 0.26
CA TRP A 135 -2.56 -15.21 0.99
C TRP A 135 -3.41 -16.41 1.43
N ILE A 136 -3.43 -17.48 0.63
CA ILE A 136 -4.08 -18.75 0.99
C ILE A 136 -3.34 -19.39 2.17
N GLY A 137 -2.00 -19.50 2.09
CA GLY A 137 -1.19 -20.07 3.16
C GLY A 137 -1.30 -19.32 4.49
N GLU A 138 -1.52 -18.01 4.42
CA GLU A 138 -1.75 -17.13 5.56
C GLU A 138 -3.18 -17.16 6.13
N GLY A 139 -4.11 -17.87 5.47
CA GLY A 139 -5.52 -17.87 5.87
C GLY A 139 -6.21 -16.51 5.68
N LEU A 140 -5.67 -15.64 4.82
CA LEU A 140 -6.30 -14.35 4.50
C LEU A 140 -7.51 -14.50 3.58
N LEU A 141 -7.64 -15.63 2.88
CA LEU A 141 -8.78 -15.91 1.99
C LEU A 141 -9.79 -16.85 2.67
N ASP A 142 -11.03 -16.93 2.17
CA ASP A 142 -12.09 -17.68 2.85
C ASP A 142 -11.80 -19.19 2.94
N GLU A 143 -11.78 -19.70 4.17
CA GLU A 143 -11.53 -21.10 4.53
C GLU A 143 -12.61 -22.08 4.04
N HIS A 144 -13.76 -21.57 3.59
CA HIS A 144 -14.94 -22.39 3.28
C HIS A 144 -15.08 -22.77 1.79
N THR A 145 -14.02 -22.60 1.00
CA THR A 145 -14.08 -22.91 -0.44
C THR A 145 -12.91 -23.78 -0.90
N ASN A 146 -13.10 -24.51 -2.00
CA ASN A 146 -12.02 -25.29 -2.60
C ASN A 146 -10.90 -24.36 -3.11
N LEU A 147 -9.69 -24.92 -3.33
CA LEU A 147 -8.51 -24.16 -3.73
C LEU A 147 -8.72 -23.27 -4.97
N SER A 148 -9.51 -23.73 -5.95
CA SER A 148 -9.80 -22.92 -7.15
C SER A 148 -10.61 -21.67 -6.83
N SER A 149 -11.56 -21.77 -5.90
CA SER A 149 -12.37 -20.63 -5.48
C SER A 149 -11.55 -19.63 -4.67
N ALA A 150 -10.67 -20.11 -3.78
CA ALA A 150 -9.73 -19.25 -3.05
C ALA A 150 -8.81 -18.48 -4.02
N ARG A 151 -8.29 -19.15 -5.06
CA ARG A 151 -7.49 -18.48 -6.09
C ARG A 151 -8.27 -17.42 -6.85
N ASN A 152 -9.50 -17.72 -7.26
CA ASN A 152 -10.37 -16.73 -7.91
C ASN A 152 -10.64 -15.52 -7.00
N GLN A 153 -10.87 -15.75 -5.70
CA GLN A 153 -11.02 -14.67 -4.71
C GLN A 153 -9.74 -13.84 -4.60
N GLY A 154 -8.57 -14.47 -4.57
CA GLY A 154 -7.28 -13.78 -4.57
C GLY A 154 -7.09 -12.87 -5.80
N HIS A 155 -7.38 -13.37 -7.00
CA HIS A 155 -7.32 -12.55 -8.21
C HIS A 155 -8.33 -11.40 -8.22
N PHE A 156 -9.53 -11.62 -7.66
CA PHE A 156 -10.52 -10.55 -7.48
C PHE A 156 -10.01 -9.45 -6.54
N ILE A 157 -9.35 -9.83 -5.43
CA ILE A 157 -8.71 -8.89 -4.50
C ILE A 157 -7.61 -8.11 -5.20
N ILE A 158 -6.73 -8.77 -5.96
CA ILE A 158 -5.70 -8.09 -6.76
C ILE A 158 -6.31 -7.07 -7.71
N GLY A 159 -7.36 -7.46 -8.45
CA GLY A 159 -8.08 -6.55 -9.34
C GLY A 159 -8.65 -5.33 -8.60
N SER A 160 -9.25 -5.56 -7.44
CA SER A 160 -9.81 -4.49 -6.60
C SER A 160 -8.74 -3.52 -6.08
N LEU A 161 -7.56 -4.02 -5.70
CA LEU A 161 -6.44 -3.18 -5.27
C LEU A 161 -5.82 -2.38 -6.42
N ILE A 162 -5.79 -2.95 -7.63
CA ILE A 162 -5.41 -2.23 -8.85
C ILE A 162 -6.42 -1.13 -9.16
N ASP A 163 -7.72 -1.43 -9.08
CA ASP A 163 -8.80 -0.47 -9.33
C ASP A 163 -8.80 0.68 -8.31
N ALA A 164 -8.34 0.44 -7.08
CA ALA A 164 -8.12 1.45 -6.06
C ALA A 164 -6.79 2.22 -6.22
N CYS A 165 -5.96 1.86 -7.21
CA CYS A 165 -4.59 2.37 -7.41
C CYS A 165 -3.68 2.20 -6.19
N LEU A 166 -3.92 1.14 -5.39
CA LEU A 166 -3.06 0.73 -4.29
C LEU A 166 -2.03 -0.32 -4.73
N LEU A 167 -2.26 -0.96 -5.89
CA LEU A 167 -1.29 -1.74 -6.64
C LEU A 167 -1.25 -1.26 -8.08
N GLU A 168 -0.10 -1.42 -8.71
CA GLU A 168 0.12 -1.12 -10.12
C GLU A 168 0.21 -2.42 -10.92
N LYS A 169 -0.53 -2.48 -12.03
CA LYS A 169 -0.41 -3.59 -12.98
C LYS A 169 0.81 -3.34 -13.87
N GLU A 170 1.82 -4.19 -13.76
CA GLU A 170 2.95 -4.18 -14.69
C GLU A 170 2.59 -4.94 -15.97
N ASP A 171 2.05 -6.15 -15.82
CA ASP A 171 1.57 -6.97 -16.93
C ASP A 171 0.39 -7.87 -16.51
N ASN A 172 0.05 -8.86 -17.36
CA ASN A 172 -1.06 -9.76 -17.09
C ASN A 172 -0.81 -10.68 -15.89
N HIS A 173 0.44 -10.98 -15.56
CA HIS A 173 0.84 -11.91 -14.51
C HIS A 173 1.45 -11.23 -13.29
N ARG A 174 1.95 -10.00 -13.42
CA ARG A 174 2.66 -9.29 -12.35
C ARG A 174 2.00 -7.99 -11.92
N VAL A 175 2.18 -7.65 -10.64
CA VAL A 175 1.85 -6.36 -10.03
C VAL A 175 3.05 -5.83 -9.27
N LYS A 176 3.01 -4.54 -8.92
CA LYS A 176 3.96 -3.93 -7.99
C LYS A 176 3.24 -2.97 -7.05
N MET A 177 3.89 -2.64 -5.94
CA MET A 177 3.43 -1.60 -5.02
C MET A 177 4.40 -0.42 -5.11
N HIS A 178 3.86 0.77 -5.39
CA HIS A 178 4.64 2.02 -5.42
C HIS A 178 5.30 2.25 -4.06
N ASP A 179 6.56 2.71 -4.04
CA ASP A 179 7.37 2.93 -2.82
C ASP A 179 6.63 3.71 -1.71
N VAL A 180 6.02 4.85 -2.02
CA VAL A 180 5.23 5.67 -1.07
C VAL A 180 3.97 4.94 -0.57
N ILE A 181 3.32 4.13 -1.40
CA ILE A 181 2.16 3.33 -1.00
C ILE A 181 2.60 2.19 -0.08
N ARG A 182 3.75 1.57 -0.37
CA ARG A 182 4.37 0.56 0.48
C ARG A 182 4.76 1.14 1.83
N ASP A 183 5.37 2.32 1.86
CA ASP A 183 5.73 2.98 3.10
C ASP A 183 4.52 3.34 3.95
N MET A 184 3.43 3.79 3.31
CA MET A 184 2.14 3.98 3.98
C MET A 184 1.62 2.64 4.54
N ALA A 185 1.67 1.55 3.78
CA ALA A 185 1.23 0.24 4.24
C ALA A 185 2.04 -0.26 5.43
N LEU A 186 3.37 -0.11 5.41
CA LEU A 186 4.26 -0.44 6.53
C LEU A 186 3.99 0.43 7.75
N TRP A 187 3.69 1.72 7.54
CA TRP A 187 3.31 2.63 8.62
C TRP A 187 1.98 2.20 9.27
N ILE A 188 0.96 1.84 8.48
CA ILE A 188 -0.32 1.32 8.98
C ILE A 188 -0.11 0.00 9.74
N ALA A 189 0.67 -0.93 9.18
CA ALA A 189 0.97 -2.20 9.82
C ALA A 189 1.68 -1.99 11.17
N GLY A 190 2.68 -1.10 11.22
CA GLY A 190 3.41 -0.78 12.45
C GLY A 190 2.59 -0.08 13.54
N GLU A 191 1.47 0.57 13.19
CA GLU A 191 0.52 1.13 14.17
C GLU A 191 -0.54 0.12 14.61
N SER A 192 -0.73 -0.97 13.86
CA SER A 192 -1.71 -2.00 14.15
C SER A 192 -1.15 -3.02 15.14
N GLU A 193 -1.77 -3.15 16.32
CA GLU A 193 -1.46 -4.22 17.27
C GLU A 193 -1.68 -5.63 16.70
N LYS A 194 -2.43 -5.75 15.59
CA LYS A 194 -2.70 -7.03 14.92
C LYS A 194 -1.60 -7.42 13.93
N GLU A 195 -0.85 -6.45 13.39
CA GLU A 195 0.05 -6.64 12.25
C GLU A 195 1.51 -6.40 12.67
N ASN A 196 2.11 -7.37 13.35
CA ASN A 196 3.49 -7.25 13.85
C ASN A 196 4.53 -7.55 12.76
N PHE A 197 4.65 -6.62 11.80
CA PHE A 197 5.51 -6.75 10.64
C PHE A 197 6.96 -6.38 10.98
N PHE A 198 7.90 -7.24 10.60
CA PHE A 198 9.33 -6.93 10.60
C PHE A 198 9.87 -6.96 9.17
N VAL A 199 9.95 -5.79 8.53
CA VAL A 199 10.37 -5.66 7.14
C VAL A 199 11.72 -4.97 7.04
N LYS A 200 12.69 -5.68 6.48
CA LYS A 200 14.02 -5.21 6.10
C LYS A 200 14.36 -5.79 4.72
N SER A 201 13.48 -5.62 3.75
CA SER A 201 13.71 -6.05 2.37
C SER A 201 14.45 -4.99 1.55
N GLY A 202 15.40 -5.38 0.70
CA GLY A 202 16.10 -4.47 -0.22
C GLY A 202 17.16 -3.55 0.40
N VAL A 203 17.37 -3.60 1.71
CA VAL A 203 18.21 -2.65 2.47
C VAL A 203 19.69 -3.03 2.56
N GLN A 204 20.14 -3.99 1.73
CA GLN A 204 21.55 -4.40 1.61
C GLN A 204 22.17 -4.95 2.90
N LEU A 205 21.38 -5.66 3.72
CA LEU A 205 21.88 -6.32 4.94
C LEU A 205 22.87 -7.43 4.59
N LYS A 206 24.01 -7.45 5.27
CA LYS A 206 25.03 -8.52 5.15
C LYS A 206 24.98 -9.52 6.30
N GLU A 207 24.42 -9.07 7.42
CA GLU A 207 24.31 -9.82 8.67
C GLU A 207 22.85 -9.89 9.08
N GLN A 208 22.53 -10.85 9.93
CA GLN A 208 21.20 -10.98 10.50
C GLN A 208 20.79 -9.68 11.24
N PRO A 209 19.61 -9.11 10.97
CA PRO A 209 19.15 -7.93 11.69
C PRO A 209 18.78 -8.30 13.13
N LYS A 210 18.88 -7.34 14.04
CA LYS A 210 18.43 -7.49 15.44
C LYS A 210 17.05 -6.86 15.61
N ALA A 211 16.15 -7.58 16.26
CA ALA A 211 14.88 -7.04 16.74
C ALA A 211 14.90 -6.99 18.28
N LYS A 212 14.08 -6.10 18.86
CA LYS A 212 13.96 -6.01 20.31
C LYS A 212 13.09 -7.11 20.92
N LYS A 213 12.13 -7.63 20.15
CA LYS A 213 11.12 -8.59 20.58
C LYS A 213 10.74 -9.50 19.40
N TRP A 214 11.48 -10.59 19.21
CA TRP A 214 11.20 -11.56 18.15
C TRP A 214 9.89 -12.31 18.38
N GLU A 215 9.46 -12.42 19.63
CA GLU A 215 8.22 -13.05 20.05
C GLU A 215 6.97 -12.32 19.58
N GLU A 216 7.04 -11.02 19.29
CA GLU A 216 5.88 -10.27 18.79
C GLU A 216 5.74 -10.41 17.27
N VAL A 217 6.82 -10.70 16.54
CA VAL A 217 6.83 -10.71 15.07
C VAL A 217 6.00 -11.86 14.51
N THR A 218 5.00 -11.52 13.68
CA THR A 218 4.16 -12.50 12.99
C THR A 218 4.51 -12.64 11.51
N ARG A 219 5.00 -11.57 10.86
CA ARG A 219 5.40 -11.59 9.45
C ARG A 219 6.74 -10.90 9.27
N MET A 220 7.68 -11.59 8.63
CA MET A 220 9.04 -11.11 8.45
C MET A 220 9.45 -11.15 6.99
N SER A 221 10.04 -10.06 6.50
CA SER A 221 10.68 -10.04 5.19
C SER A 221 12.10 -9.50 5.27
N LEU A 222 13.05 -10.35 4.89
CA LEU A 222 14.47 -10.06 4.71
C LEU A 222 14.89 -10.30 3.26
N MET A 223 13.95 -10.27 2.31
CA MET A 223 14.22 -10.44 0.88
C MET A 223 15.19 -9.42 0.32
N ASP A 224 15.84 -9.76 -0.79
CA ASP A 224 16.71 -8.85 -1.57
C ASP A 224 17.81 -8.22 -0.71
N ASN A 225 18.55 -9.07 0.00
CA ASN A 225 19.69 -8.68 0.84
C ASN A 225 20.93 -9.52 0.49
N GLN A 226 21.99 -9.41 1.29
CA GLN A 226 23.27 -10.12 1.14
C GLN A 226 23.57 -10.98 2.38
N ILE A 227 22.51 -11.47 3.06
CA ILE A 227 22.65 -12.21 4.30
C ILE A 227 23.19 -13.60 3.98
N LYS A 228 24.25 -14.00 4.70
CA LYS A 228 24.91 -15.31 4.51
C LYS A 228 24.53 -16.36 5.53
N ASN A 229 24.18 -15.94 6.74
CA ASN A 229 23.84 -16.81 7.85
C ASN A 229 22.65 -16.23 8.61
N LEU A 230 21.70 -17.09 8.96
CA LEU A 230 20.53 -16.76 9.80
C LEU A 230 20.48 -17.75 10.96
N THR A 231 21.35 -17.55 11.95
CA THR A 231 21.50 -18.48 13.08
C THR A 231 20.49 -18.26 14.20
N GLU A 232 19.90 -17.06 14.32
CA GLU A 232 19.01 -16.68 15.43
C GLU A 232 17.51 -16.58 15.03
N ILE A 233 17.08 -17.05 13.85
CA ILE A 233 15.63 -17.08 13.50
C ILE A 233 14.82 -18.05 14.39
N LEU A 234 15.51 -18.88 15.19
CA LEU A 234 14.93 -19.84 16.13
C LEU A 234 14.16 -19.19 17.32
N GLU A 235 14.15 -17.85 17.43
CA GLU A 235 13.51 -17.11 18.52
C GLU A 235 12.16 -16.45 18.16
N CYS A 236 11.55 -16.79 17.02
CA CYS A 236 10.29 -16.18 16.55
C CYS A 236 9.08 -17.16 16.67
N PRO A 237 8.55 -17.46 17.88
CA PRO A 237 7.52 -18.47 18.09
C PRO A 237 6.18 -18.18 17.39
N ASN A 238 5.89 -16.92 17.08
CA ASN A 238 4.63 -16.49 16.48
C ASN A 238 4.75 -16.20 14.97
N LEU A 239 5.89 -16.53 14.35
CA LEU A 239 6.15 -16.26 12.94
C LEU A 239 5.27 -17.13 12.04
N GLN A 240 4.52 -16.48 11.15
CA GLN A 240 3.63 -17.09 10.16
C GLN A 240 4.23 -17.01 8.76
N THR A 241 4.71 -15.82 8.36
CA THR A 241 5.40 -15.60 7.08
C THR A 241 6.87 -15.27 7.29
N LEU A 242 7.73 -15.90 6.48
CA LEU A 242 9.14 -15.57 6.36
C LEU A 242 9.56 -15.48 4.89
N PHE A 243 9.90 -14.27 4.46
CA PHE A 243 10.38 -13.97 3.11
C PHE A 243 11.91 -13.79 3.12
N LEU A 244 12.63 -14.71 2.48
CA LEU A 244 14.11 -14.76 2.44
C LEU A 244 14.72 -14.78 1.03
N GLY A 245 13.90 -14.75 -0.02
CA GLY A 245 14.36 -14.79 -1.40
C GLY A 245 15.47 -13.78 -1.70
N SER A 246 16.34 -14.11 -2.66
CA SER A 246 17.45 -13.26 -3.11
C SER A 246 18.44 -12.87 -1.99
N ASN A 247 18.94 -13.86 -1.25
CA ASN A 247 20.03 -13.72 -0.28
C ASN A 247 21.19 -14.67 -0.62
N ASP A 248 22.39 -14.37 -0.09
CA ASP A 248 23.60 -15.19 -0.24
C ASP A 248 23.69 -16.32 0.81
N LEU A 249 22.55 -16.93 1.17
CA LEU A 249 22.50 -17.92 2.25
C LEU A 249 23.38 -19.12 1.91
N LYS A 250 24.26 -19.50 2.85
CA LYS A 250 25.06 -20.70 2.73
C LYS A 250 24.19 -21.92 3.00
N GLU A 251 24.27 -22.90 2.11
CA GLU A 251 23.70 -24.25 2.30
C GLU A 251 24.29 -24.96 3.53
#